data_AF-A0AAE5VPP2-F1
#
_entry.id   AF-A0AAE5VPP2-F1
#
_cell.length_a   1.000
_cell.length_b   1.000
_cell.length_c   1.000
_cell.angle_alpha   90.00
_cell.angle_beta   90.00
_cell.angle_gamma   90.00
#
_symmetry.space_group_name_H-M   'P 1'
#
loop_
_entity.id
_entity.type
_entity.pdbx_description
1 polymer ?
#
loop_
_entity_poly.entity_id
_entity_poly.type
_entity_poly.pdbx_seq_one_letter_code
_entity_poly.pdbx_strand_id
1 'polypeptide(L)'
;MTQSRENAVEWSDELQALRFSVPGHGALCAMHRLAFKSLLSQEPGREACLRFFAENQQAFLSAATAKISRLALPSDRSLHINSRDLRRAMTNVLPEGPVRSCRVLDRG
;
A
#
# COMPACT_ATOMS: atom_id res chain seq x y z
N MET A 1 0.50 -26.70 12.93
CA MET A 1 -0.64 -25.93 12.38
C MET A 1 -0.08 -24.86 11.45
N THR A 2 0.05 -25.19 10.17
CA THR A 2 0.62 -24.30 9.15
C THR A 2 -0.49 -23.34 8.72
N GLN A 3 -0.54 -22.17 9.35
CA GLN A 3 -1.49 -21.14 8.95
C GLN A 3 -1.07 -20.66 7.56
N SER A 4 -1.89 -20.97 6.55
CA SER A 4 -1.70 -20.59 5.16
C SER A 4 -1.51 -19.07 5.10
N ARG A 5 -0.27 -18.60 4.94
CA ARG A 5 0.12 -17.17 4.99
C ARG A 5 -0.17 -16.45 3.68
N GLU A 6 -1.24 -16.85 3.03
CA GLU A 6 -1.70 -16.25 1.80
C GLU A 6 -2.58 -15.09 2.26
N ASN A 7 -2.02 -13.88 2.31
CA ASN A 7 -2.72 -12.65 2.71
C ASN A 7 -2.84 -12.37 4.22
N ALA A 8 -1.84 -12.77 5.03
CA ALA A 8 -1.76 -12.32 6.43
C ALA A 8 -1.55 -10.79 6.49
N VAL A 9 -2.52 -10.09 7.09
CA VAL A 9 -2.45 -8.67 7.45
C VAL A 9 -2.36 -8.53 8.97
N GLU A 10 -1.44 -7.70 9.44
CA GLU A 10 -1.18 -7.45 10.85
C GLU A 10 -1.03 -5.95 11.10
N TRP A 11 -1.50 -5.48 12.25
CA TRP A 11 -1.13 -4.16 12.74
C TRP A 11 0.06 -4.26 13.69
N SER A 12 1.15 -3.56 13.39
CA SER A 12 2.30 -3.41 14.28
C SER A 12 2.15 -2.14 15.11
N ASP A 13 2.00 -2.30 16.42
CA ASP A 13 1.92 -1.16 17.35
C ASP A 13 3.27 -0.45 17.49
N GLU A 14 4.38 -1.19 17.48
CA GLU A 14 5.74 -0.65 17.51
C GLU A 14 5.99 0.30 16.32
N LEU A 15 5.60 -0.12 15.12
CA LEU A 15 5.79 0.69 13.91
C LEU A 15 4.63 1.67 13.67
N GLN A 16 3.55 1.55 14.45
CA GLN A 16 2.27 2.21 14.15
C GLN A 16 1.90 2.02 12.68
N ALA A 17 1.97 0.79 12.19
CA ALA A 17 1.89 0.48 10.77
C ALA A 17 1.12 -0.80 10.48
N LEU A 18 0.35 -0.78 9.40
CA LEU A 18 -0.30 -1.97 8.84
C LEU A 18 0.69 -2.73 7.96
N ARG A 19 0.92 -3.99 8.27
CA ARG A 19 1.79 -4.93 7.57
C ARG A 19 0.96 -5.96 6.82
N PHE A 20 1.32 -6.26 5.59
CA PHE A 20 0.65 -7.29 4.79
C PHE A 20 1.63 -8.00 3.87
N SER A 21 1.30 -9.25 3.53
CA SER A 21 2.10 -10.04 2.60
C SER A 21 1.79 -9.67 1.15
N VAL A 22 2.81 -9.53 0.32
CA VAL A 22 2.66 -9.29 -1.12
C VAL A 22 2.93 -10.59 -1.87
N PRO A 23 1.96 -11.13 -2.64
CA PRO A 23 2.15 -12.35 -3.40
C PRO A 23 3.37 -12.25 -4.33
N GLY A 24 4.23 -13.27 -4.31
CA GLY A 24 5.41 -13.36 -5.19
C GLY A 24 6.64 -12.53 -4.75
N HIS A 25 6.55 -11.71 -3.70
CA HIS A 25 7.69 -10.90 -3.24
C HIS A 25 8.49 -11.54 -2.09
N GLY A 26 7.86 -12.40 -1.29
CA GLY A 26 8.51 -13.10 -0.18
C GLY A 26 8.70 -12.27 1.10
N ALA A 27 8.57 -10.93 1.04
CA ALA A 27 8.62 -10.05 2.20
C ALA A 27 7.31 -9.29 2.47
N LEU A 28 7.18 -8.80 3.72
CA LEU A 28 6.06 -7.97 4.14
C LEU A 28 6.21 -6.53 3.60
N CYS A 29 5.08 -6.00 3.14
CA CYS A 29 4.91 -4.57 2.90
C CYS A 29 4.25 -3.92 4.11
N ALA A 30 4.68 -2.71 4.48
CA ALA A 30 3.99 -1.93 5.50
C ALA A 30 3.55 -0.54 5.04
N MET A 31 2.54 -0.01 5.73
CA MET A 31 2.06 1.35 5.58
C MET A 31 1.83 1.96 6.97
N HIS A 32 2.55 3.04 7.27
CA HIS A 32 2.40 3.74 8.54
C HIS A 32 1.03 4.42 8.68
N ARG A 33 0.56 4.54 9.92
CA ARG A 33 -0.63 5.29 10.36
C ARG A 33 -0.69 6.68 9.75
N LEU A 34 0.44 7.39 9.72
CA LEU A 34 0.51 8.76 9.19
C LEU A 34 0.18 8.84 7.70
N ALA A 35 0.43 7.78 6.93
CA ALA A 35 0.01 7.73 5.54
C ALA A 35 -1.52 7.61 5.42
N PHE A 36 -2.18 6.88 6.32
CA PHE A 36 -3.65 6.83 6.38
C PHE A 36 -4.27 8.17 6.74
N LYS A 37 -3.58 9.04 7.51
CA LYS A 37 -4.08 10.39 7.84
C LYS A 37 -4.33 11.26 6.62
N SER A 38 -3.64 11.00 5.50
CA SER A 38 -3.90 11.70 4.22
C SER A 38 -5.10 11.14 3.46
N LEU A 39 -5.62 9.97 3.85
CA LEU A 39 -6.66 9.23 3.14
C LEU A 39 -7.97 9.20 3.92
N LEU A 40 -7.88 9.16 5.24
CA LEU A 40 -9.00 9.18 6.17
C LEU A 40 -9.21 10.61 6.67
N SER A 41 -10.46 11.07 6.69
CA SER A 41 -10.83 12.39 7.20
C SER A 41 -10.70 12.53 8.72
N GLN A 42 -10.61 11.41 9.44
CA GLN A 42 -10.48 11.33 10.89
C GLN A 42 -9.14 10.70 11.30
N GLU A 43 -8.80 10.78 12.60
CA GLU A 43 -7.56 10.17 13.09
C GLU A 43 -7.56 8.65 12.82
N PRO A 44 -6.54 8.11 12.11
CA PRO A 44 -6.47 6.69 11.83
C PRO A 44 -6.16 5.91 13.12
N GLY A 45 -7.18 5.32 13.73
CA GLY A 45 -7.00 4.26 14.72
C GLY A 45 -6.63 2.93 14.06
N ARG A 46 -6.12 1.97 14.85
CA ARG A 46 -5.78 0.61 14.39
C ARG A 46 -6.94 -0.04 13.62
N GLU A 47 -8.14 -0.04 14.18
CA GLU A 47 -9.31 -0.66 13.57
C GLU A 47 -9.74 0.03 12.28
N ALA A 48 -9.68 1.36 12.24
CA ALA A 48 -9.99 2.12 11.02
C ALA A 48 -8.99 1.80 9.90
N CYS A 49 -7.71 1.65 10.21
CA CYS A 49 -6.67 1.27 9.24
C CYS A 49 -6.89 -0.15 8.70
N LEU A 50 -7.18 -1.11 9.59
CA LEU A 50 -7.46 -2.50 9.20
C LEU A 50 -8.72 -2.61 8.35
N ARG A 51 -9.80 -1.90 8.71
CA ARG A 51 -11.04 -1.86 7.92
C ARG A 51 -10.79 -1.24 6.54
N PHE A 52 -10.10 -0.11 6.49
CA PHE A 52 -9.78 0.54 5.23
C PHE A 52 -8.93 -0.35 4.31
N PHE A 53 -7.99 -1.11 4.88
CA PHE A 53 -7.23 -2.11 4.14
C PHE A 53 -8.14 -3.21 3.59
N ALA A 54 -9.02 -3.79 4.40
CA ALA A 54 -9.93 -4.83 3.95
C ALA A 54 -10.82 -4.35 2.79
N GLU A 55 -11.31 -3.12 2.84
CA GLU A 55 -12.13 -2.51 1.77
C GLU A 55 -11.32 -2.19 0.50
N ASN A 56 -10.01 -1.94 0.61
CA ASN A 56 -9.18 -1.47 -0.50
C ASN A 56 -8.00 -2.41 -0.80
N GLN A 57 -8.07 -3.68 -0.39
CA GLN A 57 -6.94 -4.61 -0.37
C GLN A 57 -6.21 -4.68 -1.73
N GLN A 58 -6.97 -4.69 -2.82
CA GLN A 58 -6.43 -4.76 -4.17
C GLN A 58 -5.59 -3.52 -4.55
N ALA A 59 -5.95 -2.34 -4.05
CA ALA A 59 -5.16 -1.12 -4.24
C ALA A 59 -3.84 -1.16 -3.45
N PHE A 60 -3.84 -1.75 -2.25
CA PHE A 60 -2.62 -1.93 -1.45
C PHE A 60 -1.64 -2.89 -2.13
N LEU A 61 -2.14 -4.04 -2.61
CA LEU A 61 -1.35 -5.00 -3.36
C LEU A 61 -0.81 -4.37 -4.65
N SER A 62 -1.65 -3.69 -5.43
CA SER A 62 -1.24 -3.00 -6.66
C SER A 62 -0.19 -1.91 -6.38
N ALA A 63 -0.34 -1.14 -5.31
CA ALA A 63 0.64 -0.12 -4.91
C ALA A 63 2.00 -0.75 -4.55
N ALA A 64 1.98 -1.86 -3.81
CA ALA A 64 3.18 -2.58 -3.42
C ALA A 64 3.88 -3.19 -4.64
N THR A 65 3.16 -3.92 -5.49
CA THR A 65 3.68 -4.52 -6.72
C THR A 65 4.25 -3.45 -7.66
N ALA A 66 3.52 -2.36 -7.89
CA ALA A 66 4.00 -1.27 -8.73
C ALA A 66 5.28 -0.64 -8.17
N LYS A 67 5.40 -0.53 -6.84
CA LYS A 67 6.60 0.01 -6.19
C LYS A 67 7.79 -0.95 -6.30
N ILE A 68 7.57 -2.26 -6.12
CA ILE A 68 8.58 -3.31 -6.32
C ILE A 68 9.11 -3.25 -7.75
N SER A 69 8.21 -3.27 -8.74
CA SER A 69 8.59 -3.19 -10.16
C SER A 69 9.32 -1.90 -10.50
N ARG A 70 8.85 -0.75 -10.00
CA ARG A 70 9.49 0.56 -10.25
C ARG A 70 10.90 0.65 -9.70
N LEU A 71 11.14 0.07 -8.53
CA LEU A 71 12.42 0.18 -7.82
C LEU A 71 13.31 -1.05 -8.02
N ALA A 72 12.87 -2.04 -8.81
CA ALA A 72 13.52 -3.33 -8.97
C ALA A 72 13.96 -3.94 -7.62
N LEU A 73 13.06 -3.91 -6.63
CA LEU A 73 13.40 -4.38 -5.29
C LEU A 73 13.63 -5.90 -5.32
N PRO A 74 14.72 -6.40 -4.72
CA PRO A 74 14.93 -7.83 -4.61
C PRO A 74 13.82 -8.44 -3.75
N SER A 75 13.45 -9.67 -4.12
CA SER A 75 12.64 -10.54 -3.29
C SER A 75 13.25 -10.63 -1.88
N ASP A 76 12.42 -10.79 -0.85
CA ASP A 76 12.83 -10.82 0.57
C ASP A 76 13.16 -9.45 1.21
N ARG A 77 13.18 -8.35 0.44
CA ARG A 77 13.36 -7.01 1.03
C ARG A 77 12.03 -6.41 1.48
N SER A 78 11.95 -6.05 2.77
CA SER A 78 10.81 -5.29 3.30
C SER A 78 10.63 -3.97 2.56
N LEU A 79 9.37 -3.62 2.29
CA LEU A 79 9.03 -2.38 1.60
C LEU A 79 7.97 -1.58 2.35
N HIS A 80 7.95 -0.27 2.10
CA HIS A 80 6.92 0.62 2.61
C HIS A 80 6.19 1.32 1.48
N ILE A 81 4.86 1.36 1.55
CA ILE A 81 4.03 2.22 0.69
C ILE A 81 3.47 3.39 1.50
N ASN A 82 3.21 4.50 0.82
CA ASN A 82 2.58 5.68 1.44
C ASN A 82 1.26 6.04 0.73
N SER A 83 0.61 7.12 1.18
CA SER A 83 -0.66 7.60 0.63
C SER A 83 -0.59 7.95 -0.85
N ARG A 84 0.58 8.41 -1.36
CA ARG A 84 0.78 8.71 -2.78
C ARG A 84 0.83 7.42 -3.60
N ASP A 85 1.56 6.41 -3.14
CA ASP A 85 1.63 5.11 -3.82
C ASP A 85 0.22 4.50 -3.88
N LEU A 86 -0.56 4.56 -2.78
CA LEU A 86 -1.93 4.04 -2.75
C LEU A 86 -2.89 4.82 -3.64
N ARG A 87 -2.86 6.17 -3.62
CA ARG A 87 -3.70 7.00 -4.52
C ARG A 87 -3.43 6.69 -5.99
N ARG A 88 -2.16 6.47 -6.36
CA ARG A 88 -1.80 6.06 -7.72
C ARG A 88 -2.41 4.71 -8.07
N ALA A 89 -2.31 3.74 -7.17
CA ALA A 89 -2.93 2.43 -7.38
C ALA A 89 -4.46 2.52 -7.50
N MET A 90 -5.13 3.27 -6.62
CA MET A 90 -6.58 3.50 -6.68
C MET A 90 -7.03 4.13 -8.00
N THR A 91 -6.20 5.00 -8.59
CA THR A 91 -6.48 5.62 -9.90
C THR A 91 -6.23 4.65 -11.06
N ASN A 92 -5.31 3.69 -10.88
CA ASN A 92 -4.87 2.74 -11.91
C ASN A 92 -5.67 1.41 -11.93
N VAL A 93 -6.60 1.20 -10.99
CA VAL A 93 -7.51 0.03 -10.97
C VAL A 93 -8.70 0.19 -11.93
N LEU A 94 -8.84 1.35 -12.59
CA LEU A 94 -9.74 1.49 -13.73
C LEU A 94 -9.18 0.70 -14.93
N PRO A 95 -9.97 -0.16 -15.60
CA PRO A 95 -9.52 -0.88 -16.77
C PRO A 95 -9.18 0.14 -17.87
N GLU A 96 -7.91 0.18 -18.25
CA GLU A 96 -7.41 0.74 -19.51
C GLU A 96 -8.02 2.09 -19.93
N GLY A 97 -7.86 3.12 -19.08
CA GLY A 97 -8.07 4.52 -19.45
C GLY A 97 -6.73 5.23 -19.64
N PRO A 98 -6.56 6.11 -20.65
CA PRO A 98 -5.25 6.59 -21.08
C PRO A 98 -4.54 7.31 -19.94
N VAL A 99 -3.28 6.93 -19.74
CA VAL A 99 -2.26 7.61 -18.92
C VAL A 99 -2.46 9.12 -18.97
N ARG A 100 -3.11 9.68 -17.94
CA ARG A 100 -3.06 11.12 -17.70
C ARG A 100 -1.65 11.42 -17.25
N SER A 101 -0.82 11.87 -18.20
CA SER A 101 0.45 12.52 -17.92
C SER A 101 0.22 13.57 -16.84
N CYS A 102 0.64 13.27 -15.61
CA CYS A 102 0.82 14.29 -14.60
C CYS A 102 1.95 15.20 -15.10
N ARG A 103 1.61 16.26 -15.83
CA ARG A 103 2.51 17.40 -16.01
C ARG A 103 2.73 18.00 -14.62
N VAL A 104 3.92 17.78 -14.07
CA VAL A 104 4.45 18.65 -13.04
C VAL A 104 4.61 20.02 -13.72
N LEU A 105 3.85 21.01 -13.30
CA LEU A 105 4.14 22.40 -13.67
C LEU A 105 5.25 22.86 -12.73
N ASP A 106 6.43 22.94 -13.32
CA ASP A 106 7.63 23.54 -12.77
C ASP A 106 7.49 25.08 -12.78
N ARG A 107 7.94 25.68 -11.67
CA ARG A 107 8.40 27.06 -11.48
C ARG A 107 7.42 28.25 -11.63
N GLY A 108 7.31 28.99 -10.52
CA GLY A 108 7.15 30.44 -10.45
C GLY A 108 8.04 30.95 -9.33
#